data_AF-A0A7X6U4B9-F1
#
_entry.id   AF-A0A7X6U4B9-F1
#
_cell.length_a   1.000
_cell.length_b   1.000
_cell.length_c   1.000
_cell.angle_alpha   90.00
_cell.angle_beta   90.00
_cell.angle_gamma   90.00
#
_symmetry.space_group_name_H-M   'P 1'
#
loop_
_entity.id
_entity.type
_entity.pdbx_description
1 polymer ?
#
loop_
_entity_poly.entity_id
_entity_poly.type
_entity_poly.pdbx_seq_one_letter_code
_entity_poly.pdbx_strand_id
1 'polypeptide(L)'
;MENKNQRCGYIAIVGRPNVGKSTLTNALIGAKISIVSRKSQTTRHPIQGVLTRDHAQFIFIDTPGFQTRHGGAMNRMMNRVVTQTLSEVDVVVHVVEAGK
;
A
#
# COMPACT_ATOMS: atom_id res chain seq x y z
N MET A 1 -25.05 22.53 1.81
CA MET A 1 -24.85 22.02 3.18
C MET A 1 -23.55 21.23 3.18
N GLU A 2 -22.51 21.75 3.81
CA GLU A 2 -21.24 21.04 3.95
C GLU A 2 -21.46 19.87 4.92
N ASN A 3 -21.30 18.65 4.44
CA ASN A 3 -21.63 17.45 5.20
C ASN A 3 -20.53 17.19 6.23
N LYS A 4 -20.58 17.90 7.37
CA LYS A 4 -19.55 17.96 8.44
C LYS A 4 -19.14 16.60 9.05
N ASN A 5 -19.73 15.49 8.63
CA ASN A 5 -19.44 14.13 9.11
C ASN A 5 -18.76 13.22 8.08
N GLN A 6 -18.40 13.70 6.88
CA GLN A 6 -17.63 12.89 5.94
C GLN A 6 -16.14 13.00 6.22
N ARG A 7 -15.47 11.88 6.46
CA ARG A 7 -14.02 11.79 6.65
C ARG A 7 -13.36 11.17 5.44
N CYS A 8 -12.13 11.59 5.13
CA CYS A 8 -11.30 10.98 4.11
C CYS A 8 -9.87 10.89 4.63
N GLY A 9 -9.15 9.82 4.29
CA GLY A 9 -7.75 9.68 4.65
C GLY A 9 -7.01 8.66 3.80
N TYR A 10 -5.71 8.90 3.66
CA TYR A 10 -4.76 8.05 2.95
C TYR A 10 -4.09 7.06 3.91
N ILE A 11 -4.01 5.80 3.48
CA ILE A 11 -3.47 4.69 4.26
C ILE A 11 -2.40 3.98 3.44
N ALA A 12 -1.13 4.10 3.81
CA ALA A 12 -0.07 3.35 3.16
C ALA A 12 -0.03 1.90 3.67
N ILE A 13 -0.05 0.94 2.75
CA ILE A 13 0.23 -0.47 3.04
C ILE A 13 1.69 -0.75 2.69
N VAL A 14 2.53 -0.94 3.70
CA VAL A 14 3.99 -1.09 3.57
C VAL A 14 4.50 -2.37 4.21
N GLY A 15 5.73 -2.77 3.85
CA GLY A 15 6.37 -3.98 4.37
C GLY A 15 7.35 -4.60 3.37
N ARG A 16 8.05 -5.66 3.79
CA ARG A 16 8.99 -6.40 2.92
C ARG A 16 8.30 -6.95 1.66
N PRO A 17 9.04 -7.31 0.59
CA PRO A 17 8.48 -8.03 -0.54
C PRO A 17 7.77 -9.31 -0.08
N ASN A 18 6.67 -9.67 -0.75
CA ASN A 18 5.93 -10.92 -0.55
C ASN A 18 5.26 -11.15 0.82
N VAL A 19 5.20 -10.15 1.71
CA VAL A 19 4.50 -10.26 3.02
C VAL A 19 2.96 -10.20 2.93
N GLY A 20 2.38 -10.15 1.72
CA GLY A 20 0.92 -10.16 1.53
C GLY A 20 0.23 -8.80 1.42
N LYS A 21 0.97 -7.69 1.26
CA LYS A 21 0.43 -6.32 1.10
C LYS A 21 -0.73 -6.22 0.10
N SER A 22 -0.48 -6.59 -1.16
CA SER A 22 -1.49 -6.54 -2.23
C SER A 22 -2.68 -7.49 -1.99
N THR A 23 -2.46 -8.61 -1.30
CA THR A 23 -3.54 -9.52 -0.88
C THR A 23 -4.44 -8.84 0.14
N LEU A 24 -3.86 -8.18 1.14
CA LEU A 24 -4.59 -7.41 2.15
C LEU A 24 -5.37 -6.27 1.50
N THR A 25 -4.74 -5.49 0.60
CA THR A 25 -5.42 -4.40 -0.10
C THR A 25 -6.63 -4.90 -0.90
N ASN A 26 -6.47 -5.98 -1.68
CA ASN A 26 -7.58 -6.56 -2.43
C ASN A 26 -8.73 -7.02 -1.53
N ALA A 27 -8.40 -7.62 -0.38
CA ALA A 27 -9.40 -8.05 0.60
C ALA A 27 -10.15 -6.86 1.23
N LEU A 28 -9.45 -5.79 1.58
CA LEU A 28 -10.04 -4.57 2.15
C LEU A 28 -10.98 -3.85 1.17
N ILE A 29 -10.60 -3.80 -0.11
CA ILE A 29 -11.41 -3.21 -1.18
C ILE A 29 -12.57 -4.13 -1.57
N GLY A 30 -12.42 -5.44 -1.40
CA GLY A 30 -13.40 -6.44 -1.86
C GLY A 30 -13.30 -6.73 -3.36
N ALA A 31 -12.24 -6.29 -4.02
CA ALA A 31 -12.00 -6.52 -5.45
C ALA A 31 -10.51 -6.71 -5.73
N LYS A 32 -10.20 -7.44 -6.81
CA LYS A 32 -8.84 -7.72 -7.24
C LYS A 32 -8.26 -6.53 -8.05
N ILE A 33 -7.79 -5.51 -7.35
CA ILE A 33 -7.22 -4.28 -7.95
C ILE A 33 -5.68 -4.32 -8.07
N SER A 34 -5.00 -5.00 -7.16
CA SER A 34 -3.55 -5.16 -7.14
C SER A 34 -3.12 -6.54 -7.61
N ILE A 35 -1.97 -6.59 -8.28
CA ILE A 35 -1.37 -7.84 -8.75
C ILE A 35 -0.79 -8.62 -7.56
N VAL A 36 -1.25 -9.86 -7.39
CA VAL A 36 -0.74 -10.80 -6.38
C VAL A 36 0.03 -11.91 -7.10
N SER A 37 1.31 -12.11 -6.74
CA SER A 37 2.14 -13.21 -7.24
C SER A 37 3.23 -13.55 -6.23
N ARG A 38 3.77 -14.77 -6.34
CA ARG A 38 4.96 -15.22 -5.57
C ARG A 38 6.26 -14.64 -6.13
N LYS A 39 6.26 -14.13 -7.38
CA LYS A 39 7.41 -13.42 -7.95
C LYS A 39 7.61 -12.10 -7.19
N SER A 40 8.86 -11.80 -6.82
CA SER A 40 9.19 -10.50 -6.22
C SER A 40 8.93 -9.36 -7.22
N GLN A 41 8.78 -8.14 -6.70
CA GLN A 41 8.66 -6.89 -7.48
C GLN A 41 7.41 -6.80 -8.38
N THR A 42 6.28 -7.36 -7.92
CA THR A 42 4.99 -7.27 -8.63
C THR A 42 4.42 -5.86 -8.65
N THR A 43 4.56 -5.14 -7.53
CA THR A 43 4.13 -3.74 -7.41
C THR A 43 5.35 -2.84 -7.55
N ARG A 44 5.50 -2.17 -8.69
CA ARG A 44 6.60 -1.22 -8.97
C ARG A 44 6.18 0.24 -8.85
N HIS A 45 4.89 0.49 -9.07
CA HIS A 45 4.23 1.77 -8.87
C HIS A 45 3.16 1.59 -7.80
N PRO A 46 2.87 2.62 -6.99
CA PRO A 46 1.79 2.54 -6.02
C PRO A 46 0.45 2.31 -6.73
N ILE A 47 -0.40 1.46 -6.15
CA ILE A 47 -1.77 1.25 -6.61
C ILE A 47 -2.71 1.82 -5.56
N GLN A 48 -3.65 2.66 -5.98
CA GLN A 48 -4.67 3.22 -5.11
C GLN A 48 -5.94 2.37 -5.14
N GLY A 49 -6.40 1.96 -3.97
CA GLY A 49 -7.71 1.36 -3.76
C GLY A 49 -8.57 2.29 -2.93
N VAL A 50 -9.78 2.59 -3.40
CA VAL A 50 -10.71 3.47 -2.68
C VAL A 50 -11.87 2.65 -2.15
N LEU A 51 -12.04 2.67 -0.83
CA LEU A 51 -13.21 2.12 -0.15
C LEU A 51 -14.05 3.26 0.41
N THR A 52 -15.23 3.45 -0.16
CA THR A 52 -16.21 4.43 0.36
C THR A 52 -17.23 3.70 1.24
N ARG A 53 -17.46 4.25 2.43
CA ARG A 53 -18.53 3.89 3.38
C ARG A 53 -19.39 5.14 3.62
N ASP A 54 -20.53 4.98 4.26
CA ASP A 54 -21.55 6.03 4.42
C ASP A 54 -21.02 7.38 4.94
N HIS A 55 -20.00 7.35 5.82
CA HIS A 55 -19.42 8.54 6.45
C HIS A 55 -17.89 8.65 6.31
N ALA A 56 -17.26 7.77 5.54
CA ALA A 56 -15.82 7.76 5.42
C ALA A 56 -15.33 7.22 4.06
N GLN A 57 -14.24 7.78 3.57
CA GLN A 57 -13.49 7.25 2.43
C GLN A 57 -12.08 6.88 2.87
N PHE A 58 -11.69 5.64 2.57
CA PHE A 58 -10.37 5.10 2.85
C PHE A 58 -9.62 4.95 1.54
N ILE A 59 -8.51 5.67 1.38
CA ILE A 59 -7.67 5.60 0.20
C ILE A 59 -6.43 4.77 0.55
N PHE A 60 -6.47 3.49 0.23
CA PHE A 60 -5.36 2.58 0.45
C PHE A 60 -4.32 2.74 -0.66
N ILE A 61 -3.06 2.92 -0.28
CA ILE A 61 -1.92 2.98 -1.19
C ILE A 61 -1.09 1.70 -1.02
N ASP A 62 -1.24 0.76 -1.96
CA ASP A 62 -0.41 -0.44 -2.02
C ASP A 62 0.96 -0.10 -2.61
N THR A 63 2.02 -0.26 -1.81
CA THR A 63 3.37 0.18 -2.18
C THR A 63 4.25 -0.97 -2.65
N PRO A 64 5.33 -0.69 -3.41
CA PRO A 64 6.39 -1.67 -3.64
C PRO A 64 6.91 -2.25 -2.33
N GLY A 65 7.30 -3.53 -2.34
CA GLY A 65 7.96 -4.11 -1.17
C GLY A 65 9.29 -3.41 -0.87
N PHE A 66 9.50 -3.02 0.39
CA PHE A 66 10.73 -2.30 0.79
C PHE A 66 11.97 -3.19 0.60
N GLN A 67 12.87 -2.76 -0.27
CA GLN A 67 14.06 -3.54 -0.64
C GLN A 67 15.16 -3.31 0.39
N THR A 68 15.51 -4.36 1.13
CA THR A 68 16.60 -4.33 2.13
C THR A 68 17.95 -4.76 1.57
N ARG A 69 17.96 -5.50 0.46
CA ARG A 69 19.19 -5.94 -0.21
C ARG A 69 19.73 -4.83 -1.11
N HIS A 70 21.04 -4.62 -1.02
CA HIS A 70 21.74 -3.71 -1.92
C HIS A 70 21.54 -4.18 -3.36
N GLY A 71 21.09 -3.28 -4.23
CA GLY A 71 20.72 -3.63 -5.59
C GLY A 71 20.60 -2.41 -6.50
N GLY A 72 20.52 -2.70 -7.79
CA GLY A 72 20.59 -1.74 -8.89
C GLY A 72 19.53 -0.64 -8.87
N ALA A 73 19.54 0.19 -9.92
CA ALA A 73 18.72 1.40 -10.01
C ALA A 73 17.22 1.18 -9.67
N MET A 74 16.66 0.03 -10.04
CA MET A 74 15.27 -0.32 -9.75
C MET A 74 14.97 -0.42 -8.25
N ASN A 75 15.85 -1.04 -7.45
CA ASN A 75 15.62 -1.15 -6.00
C ASN A 75 15.63 0.22 -5.32
N ARG A 76 16.55 1.09 -5.74
CA ARG A 76 16.62 2.47 -5.25
C ARG A 76 15.36 3.26 -5.63
N MET A 77 14.88 3.09 -6.85
CA MET A 77 13.63 3.71 -7.31
C MET A 77 12.44 3.21 -6.49
N MET A 78 12.29 1.91 -6.28
CA MET A 78 11.20 1.35 -5.47
C MET A 78 11.25 1.84 -4.03
N ASN A 79 12.42 1.90 -3.40
CA ASN A 79 12.55 2.44 -2.04
C ASN A 79 12.20 3.93 -2.00
N ARG A 80 12.59 4.72 -3.00
CA ARG A 80 12.20 6.14 -3.08
C ARG A 80 10.68 6.29 -3.16
N VAL A 81 10.00 5.48 -3.97
CA VAL A 81 8.54 5.45 -4.05
C VAL A 81 7.93 5.18 -2.68
N VAL A 82 8.42 4.18 -1.95
CA VAL A 82 7.92 3.87 -0.60
C VAL A 82 8.12 5.05 0.35
N THR A 83 9.32 5.66 0.37
CA THR A 83 9.61 6.81 1.23
C THR A 83 8.72 8.01 0.91
N GLN A 84 8.46 8.29 -0.37
CA GLN A 84 7.56 9.37 -0.81
C GLN A 84 6.12 9.10 -0.38
N THR A 85 5.62 7.87 -0.54
CA THR A 85 4.27 7.53 -0.05
C THR A 85 4.17 7.75 1.46
N LEU A 86 5.18 7.34 2.23
CA LEU A 86 5.16 7.51 3.69
C LEU A 86 5.12 8.98 4.15
N SER A 87 5.58 9.94 3.34
CA SER A 87 5.50 11.37 3.69
C SER A 87 4.14 12.00 3.42
N GLU A 88 3.25 11.33 2.71
CA GLU A 88 2.00 11.91 2.18
C GLU A 88 0.73 11.26 2.78
N VAL A 89 0.86 10.24 3.62
CA VAL A 89 -0.29 9.50 4.18
C VAL A 89 -0.63 9.88 5.62
N ASP A 90 -1.89 9.72 5.98
CA ASP A 90 -2.39 9.95 7.34
C ASP A 90 -2.10 8.76 8.27
N VAL A 91 -2.09 7.54 7.72
CA VAL A 91 -1.91 6.29 8.47
C VAL A 91 -0.98 5.33 7.72
N VAL A 92 -0.14 4.61 8.48
CA VAL A 92 0.74 3.57 7.95
C VAL A 92 0.34 2.21 8.52
N VAL A 93 0.06 1.25 7.65
CA VAL A 93 -0.12 -0.17 7.99
C VAL A 93 1.14 -0.92 7.60
N HIS A 94 1.92 -1.31 8.61
CA HIS A 94 3.12 -2.13 8.40
C HIS A 94 2.76 -3.62 8.45
N VAL A 95 2.80 -4.27 7.30
CA VAL A 95 2.51 -5.70 7.15
C VAL A 95 3.81 -6.51 7.32
N VAL A 96 3.75 -7.49 8.22
CA VAL A 96 4.85 -8.43 8.49
C VAL A 96 4.38 -9.87 8.31
N GLU A 97 5.28 -10.74 7.87
CA GLU A 97 5.04 -12.19 7.83
C GLU A 97 5.31 -12.76 9.22
N ALA A 98 4.31 -13.41 9.82
CA ALA A 98 4.47 -14.02 11.14
C ALA A 98 5.48 -15.18 11.12
N GLY A 99 6.30 -15.28 12.16
CA GLY A 99 7.27 -16.38 12.31
C GLY A 99 8.57 -16.25 11.51
N LYS A 100 8.91 -15.04 11.03
CA LYS A 100 10.14 -14.73 10.29
C LYS A 100 10.82 -13.44 10.71
#